data_AF-A0A7J6TLZ9-F1
#
_entry.id   AF-A0A7J6TLZ9-F1
#
_cell.length_a   1.000
_cell.length_b   1.000
_cell.length_c   1.000
_cell.angle_alpha   90.00
_cell.angle_beta   90.00
_cell.angle_gamma   90.00
#
_symmetry.space_group_name_H-M   'P 1'
#
loop_
_entity.id
_entity.type
_entity.pdbx_description
1 polymer ?
#
loop_
_entity_poly.entity_id
_entity_poly.type
_entity_poly.pdbx_seq_one_letter_code
_entity_poly.pdbx_strand_id
1 'polypeptide(L)'
;YCHKQGILHRDLKPENILFVNRTRESPLKIIDFGLSCTLDQLKANKREVKVEKGGLSGALAKIMPSIKGKKVVKEYTTRLVMQRAGTPHFMSPEMIQGDYNELTDVWSIGVILYELLTGIHPFYIPNVDDDQTVKAKILKREVEYPPHLWDRLSADAKDLCKKLLNKQFRLPPPKGRLSAAEALKHKWFLDPLKPQLHGHQSQLTVSVFEGLKNYHSHNKLKQAVLQLLAKELTEFQIQDMRKKFMAVDRDGDGFIDANELVQGMQQ
;
A
#
# COMPACT_ATOMS: atom_id res chain seq x y z
N TYR A 1 -5.15 -6.91 4.52
CA TYR A 1 -5.40 -8.07 3.63
C TYR A 1 -4.24 -8.49 2.69
N CYS A 2 -4.01 -7.87 1.52
CA CYS A 2 -3.11 -8.42 0.47
C CYS A 2 -1.71 -8.79 0.95
N HIS A 3 -1.05 -7.90 1.69
CA HIS A 3 0.31 -8.14 2.22
C HIS A 3 0.38 -9.32 3.19
N LYS A 4 -0.69 -9.56 3.98
CA LYS A 4 -0.81 -10.74 4.88
C LYS A 4 -0.88 -12.05 4.09
N GLN A 5 -1.41 -12.00 2.86
CA GLN A 5 -1.44 -13.12 1.90
C GLN A 5 -0.16 -13.21 1.05
N GLY A 6 0.85 -12.37 1.31
CA GLY A 6 2.10 -12.34 0.55
C GLY A 6 1.96 -11.75 -0.86
N ILE A 7 0.86 -11.05 -1.16
CA ILE A 7 0.56 -10.45 -2.47
C ILE A 7 0.93 -8.97 -2.45
N LEU A 8 1.71 -8.54 -3.44
CA LEU A 8 2.07 -7.15 -3.71
C LEU A 8 1.29 -6.67 -4.94
N HIS A 9 0.69 -5.48 -4.87
CA HIS A 9 -0.08 -4.93 -5.98
C HIS A 9 0.83 -4.37 -7.09
N ARG A 10 1.84 -3.59 -6.70
CA ARG A 10 2.88 -2.96 -7.53
C ARG A 10 2.45 -1.87 -8.53
N ASP A 11 1.15 -1.59 -8.65
CA ASP A 11 0.65 -0.45 -9.44
C ASP A 11 -0.54 0.25 -8.76
N LEU A 12 -0.42 0.57 -7.47
CA LEU A 12 -1.46 1.35 -6.78
C LEU A 12 -1.39 2.82 -7.22
N LYS A 13 -2.51 3.32 -7.71
CA LYS A 13 -2.73 4.69 -8.20
C LYS A 13 -4.23 4.98 -8.20
N PRO A 14 -4.68 6.25 -8.26
CA PRO A 14 -6.10 6.59 -8.23
C PRO A 14 -6.93 5.87 -9.29
N GLU A 15 -6.37 5.65 -10.48
CA GLU A 15 -7.03 4.96 -11.60
C GLU A 15 -7.35 3.49 -11.29
N ASN A 16 -6.59 2.87 -10.38
CA ASN A 16 -6.77 1.49 -9.96
C ASN A 16 -7.61 1.36 -8.66
N ILE A 17 -8.27 2.44 -8.23
CA ILE A 17 -9.16 2.45 -7.07
C ILE A 17 -10.51 3.02 -7.50
N LEU A 18 -11.52 2.16 -7.59
CA LEU A 18 -12.84 2.54 -8.08
C LEU A 18 -13.88 2.60 -6.96
N PHE A 19 -14.80 3.55 -7.09
CA PHE A 19 -16.06 3.52 -6.37
C PHE A 19 -16.99 2.46 -6.96
N VAL A 20 -17.55 1.59 -6.11
CA VAL A 20 -18.51 0.56 -6.53
C VAL A 20 -19.81 1.18 -7.09
N ASN A 21 -20.21 2.34 -6.58
CA ASN A 21 -21.42 3.05 -7.02
C ASN A 21 -21.26 4.57 -6.87
N ARG A 22 -22.30 5.34 -7.21
CA ARG A 22 -22.27 6.83 -7.21
C ARG A 22 -22.67 7.46 -5.86
N THR A 23 -22.86 6.67 -4.81
CA THR A 23 -23.29 7.20 -3.51
C THR A 23 -22.12 7.81 -2.74
N ARG A 24 -22.41 8.74 -1.81
CA ARG A 24 -21.38 9.36 -0.95
C ARG A 24 -20.66 8.35 -0.05
N GLU A 25 -21.33 7.25 0.28
CA GLU A 25 -20.79 6.15 1.10
C GLU A 25 -20.34 4.98 0.23
N SER A 26 -20.09 5.19 -1.06
CA SER A 26 -19.71 4.11 -1.95
C SER A 26 -18.43 3.43 -1.46
N PRO A 27 -18.43 2.10 -1.28
CA PRO A 27 -17.20 1.36 -1.02
C PRO A 27 -16.18 1.60 -2.14
N LEU A 28 -14.90 1.59 -1.75
CA LEU A 28 -13.76 1.59 -2.67
C LEU A 28 -13.31 0.15 -2.95
N LYS A 29 -12.92 -0.13 -4.18
CA LYS A 29 -12.29 -1.38 -4.58
C LYS A 29 -11.01 -1.12 -5.34
N ILE A 30 -9.95 -1.81 -4.94
CA ILE A 30 -8.70 -1.89 -5.70
C ILE A 30 -8.94 -2.84 -6.87
N ILE A 31 -8.51 -2.42 -8.06
CA ILE A 31 -8.61 -3.19 -9.31
C ILE A 31 -7.24 -3.31 -9.97
N ASP A 32 -7.20 -4.07 -11.07
CA ASP A 32 -6.02 -4.27 -11.93
C ASP A 32 -4.81 -4.88 -11.21
N PHE A 33 -4.92 -6.17 -10.93
CA PHE A 33 -3.84 -7.00 -10.40
C PHE A 33 -2.91 -7.53 -11.52
N GLY A 34 -2.96 -6.97 -12.74
CA GLY A 34 -2.15 -7.45 -13.87
C GLY A 34 -0.64 -7.35 -13.65
N LEU A 35 -0.21 -6.42 -12.79
CA LEU A 35 1.17 -6.26 -12.36
C LEU A 35 1.43 -6.85 -10.96
N SER A 36 0.46 -7.47 -10.30
CA SER A 36 0.66 -8.04 -8.98
C SER A 36 1.52 -9.30 -8.99
N CYS A 37 2.18 -9.60 -7.88
CA CYS A 37 2.93 -10.85 -7.70
C CYS A 37 3.03 -11.24 -6.24
N THR A 38 3.45 -12.48 -5.96
CA THR A 38 3.83 -12.85 -4.60
C THR A 38 5.27 -12.47 -4.28
N LEU A 39 5.59 -12.28 -3.00
CA LEU A 39 6.95 -12.00 -2.56
C LEU A 39 7.94 -13.11 -2.95
N ASP A 40 7.48 -14.37 -2.94
CA ASP A 40 8.30 -15.52 -3.30
C ASP A 40 8.61 -15.54 -4.81
N GLN A 41 7.61 -15.27 -5.65
CA GLN A 41 7.82 -15.09 -7.09
C GLN A 41 8.80 -13.95 -7.37
N LEU A 42 8.67 -12.85 -6.64
CA LEU A 42 9.54 -11.69 -6.80
C LEU A 42 11.00 -12.01 -6.47
N LYS A 43 11.23 -12.80 -5.41
CA LYS A 43 12.57 -13.27 -5.01
C LYS A 43 13.14 -14.30 -5.99
N ALA A 44 12.31 -15.22 -6.48
CA ALA A 44 12.71 -16.26 -7.43
C ALA A 44 13.10 -15.68 -8.80
N ASN A 45 12.42 -14.62 -9.24
CA ASN A 45 12.63 -13.99 -10.55
C ASN A 45 13.70 -12.88 -10.56
N LYS A 46 14.55 -12.81 -9.54
CA LYS A 46 15.66 -11.85 -9.49
C LYS A 46 16.61 -12.10 -10.65
N ARG A 47 17.02 -11.02 -11.33
CA ARG A 47 17.96 -11.07 -12.45
C ARG A 47 19.29 -10.47 -12.06
N GLU A 48 20.37 -11.09 -12.50
CA GLU A 48 21.70 -10.51 -12.36
C GLU A 48 21.88 -9.34 -13.33
N VAL A 49 22.24 -8.18 -12.79
CA VAL A 49 22.55 -6.98 -13.57
C VAL A 49 23.95 -6.53 -13.20
N LYS A 50 24.79 -6.29 -14.22
CA LYS A 50 26.10 -5.68 -14.06
C LYS A 50 25.94 -4.17 -13.86
N VAL A 51 26.32 -3.69 -12.70
CA VAL A 51 26.28 -2.26 -12.35
C VAL A 51 27.71 -1.74 -12.24
N GLU A 52 28.02 -0.64 -12.93
CA GLU A 52 29.31 0.04 -12.80
C GLU A 52 29.52 0.50 -11.34
N LYS A 53 30.70 0.28 -10.75
CA LYS A 53 31.02 0.75 -9.39
C LYS A 53 31.02 2.29 -9.35
N GLY A 54 29.88 2.88 -9.01
CA GLY A 54 29.74 4.31 -8.73
C GLY A 54 29.89 4.60 -7.23
N GLY A 55 31.11 4.87 -6.79
CA GLY A 55 31.44 5.32 -5.42
C GLY A 55 32.95 5.38 -5.24
N LEU A 56 33.47 6.42 -4.58
CA LEU A 56 34.87 6.80 -4.26
C LEU A 56 35.98 6.38 -5.26
N SER A 57 36.12 5.11 -5.59
CA SER A 57 36.94 4.57 -6.69
C SER A 57 36.68 5.26 -8.04
N GLY A 58 35.43 5.61 -8.36
CA GLY A 58 35.09 6.29 -9.64
C GLY A 58 35.46 7.78 -9.67
N ALA A 59 35.49 8.46 -8.51
CA ALA A 59 36.02 9.82 -8.40
C ALA A 59 37.55 9.80 -8.41
N LEU A 60 38.17 8.85 -7.69
CA LEU A 60 39.61 8.60 -7.73
C LEU A 60 40.09 8.20 -9.13
N ALA A 61 39.31 7.41 -9.89
CA ALA A 61 39.63 7.04 -11.27
C ALA A 61 39.60 8.23 -12.25
N LYS A 62 38.87 9.30 -11.95
CA LYS A 62 38.92 10.57 -12.71
C LYS A 62 40.12 11.44 -12.36
N ILE A 63 40.71 11.24 -11.18
CA ILE A 63 41.82 12.06 -10.64
C ILE A 63 43.17 11.33 -10.80
N MET A 64 43.17 10.02 -11.11
CA MET A 64 44.41 9.28 -11.35
C MET A 64 45.05 9.63 -12.70
N PRO A 65 46.34 10.02 -12.73
CA PRO A 65 47.04 10.30 -13.97
C PRO A 65 47.12 9.03 -14.84
N SER A 66 46.92 9.21 -16.14
CA SER A 66 47.01 8.14 -17.14
C SER A 66 48.45 7.62 -17.22
N ILE A 67 48.75 6.53 -16.51
CA ILE A 67 50.05 5.87 -16.61
C ILE A 67 50.02 4.94 -17.82
N LYS A 68 50.64 5.38 -18.92
CA LYS A 68 51.06 4.59 -20.08
C LYS A 68 50.01 3.56 -20.59
N GLY A 69 48.99 4.06 -21.29
CA GLY A 69 48.32 3.29 -22.35
C GLY A 69 47.41 2.12 -21.93
N LYS A 70 47.10 1.92 -20.64
CA LYS A 70 46.09 0.94 -20.22
C LYS A 70 44.75 1.63 -19.95
N LYS A 71 43.72 1.27 -20.73
CA LYS A 71 42.33 1.71 -20.53
C LYS A 71 41.93 1.51 -19.07
N VAL A 72 41.37 2.54 -18.44
CA VAL A 72 40.75 2.45 -17.11
C VAL A 72 39.75 1.30 -17.14
N VAL A 73 40.03 0.23 -16.42
CA VAL A 73 39.14 -0.93 -16.34
C VAL A 73 37.91 -0.47 -15.58
N LYS A 74 36.78 -0.35 -16.27
CA LYS A 74 35.50 -0.14 -15.61
C LYS A 74 35.23 -1.36 -14.75
N GLU A 75 35.25 -1.15 -13.44
CA GLU A 75 34.99 -2.21 -12.48
C GLU A 75 33.47 -2.35 -12.31
N TYR A 76 32.96 -3.56 -12.53
CA TYR A 76 31.53 -3.87 -12.45
C TYR A 76 31.26 -4.69 -11.19
N THR A 77 30.09 -4.49 -10.59
CA THR A 77 29.54 -5.36 -9.55
C THR A 77 28.25 -5.99 -10.06
N THR A 78 28.09 -7.29 -9.87
CA THR A 78 26.83 -7.97 -10.15
C THR A 78 25.89 -7.73 -8.98
N ARG A 79 24.66 -7.29 -9.26
CA ARG A 79 23.57 -7.19 -8.28
C ARG A 79 22.36 -7.96 -8.77
N LEU A 80 21.68 -8.62 -7.85
CA LEU A 80 20.37 -9.22 -8.12
C LEU A 80 19.31 -8.14 -8.01
N VAL A 81 18.60 -7.91 -9.11
CA VAL A 81 17.58 -6.86 -9.23
C VAL A 81 16.23 -7.53 -9.53
N MET A 82 15.21 -7.11 -8.79
CA MET A 82 13.82 -7.51 -9.01
C MET A 82 13.23 -6.76 -10.20
N GLN A 83 12.22 -7.35 -10.85
CA GLN A 83 11.51 -6.70 -11.96
C GLN A 83 10.88 -5.39 -11.49
N ARG A 84 11.13 -4.31 -12.22
CA ARG A 84 10.49 -3.00 -12.02
C ARG A 84 9.14 -3.01 -12.75
N ALA A 85 8.08 -2.58 -12.09
CA ALA A 85 6.74 -2.51 -12.66
C ALA A 85 6.01 -1.31 -12.04
N GLY A 86 4.89 -0.93 -12.66
CA GLY A 86 4.01 0.13 -12.17
C GLY A 86 4.26 1.48 -12.83
N THR A 87 3.43 2.44 -12.42
CA THR A 87 3.38 3.79 -12.97
C THR A 87 4.45 4.66 -12.31
N PRO A 88 5.41 5.25 -13.06
CA PRO A 88 6.58 5.97 -12.51
C PRO A 88 6.29 6.98 -11.40
N HIS A 89 5.18 7.71 -11.51
CA HIS A 89 4.76 8.74 -10.56
C HIS A 89 4.49 8.17 -9.15
N PHE A 90 4.03 6.93 -9.07
CA PHE A 90 3.64 6.26 -7.82
C PHE A 90 4.65 5.22 -7.34
N MET A 91 5.73 4.97 -8.11
CA MET A 91 6.76 4.00 -7.74
C MET A 91 7.53 4.44 -6.50
N SER A 92 7.88 3.50 -5.63
CA SER A 92 8.76 3.76 -4.50
C SER A 92 10.23 3.87 -4.93
N PRO A 93 11.09 4.55 -4.13
CA PRO A 93 12.52 4.64 -4.42
C PRO A 93 13.18 3.27 -4.56
N GLU A 94 12.84 2.33 -3.68
CA GLU A 94 13.41 1.00 -3.66
C GLU A 94 12.90 0.11 -4.81
N MET A 95 11.67 0.33 -5.30
CA MET A 95 11.15 -0.32 -6.50
C MET A 95 11.88 0.18 -7.76
N ILE A 96 12.18 1.47 -7.83
CA ILE A 96 13.00 2.04 -8.92
C ILE A 96 14.43 1.46 -8.88
N GLN A 97 15.00 1.27 -7.69
CA GLN A 97 16.31 0.63 -7.54
C GLN A 97 16.26 -0.87 -7.87
N GLY A 98 15.11 -1.51 -7.60
CA GLY A 98 14.82 -2.92 -7.87
C GLY A 98 15.19 -3.86 -6.71
N ASP A 99 15.11 -3.38 -5.47
CA ASP A 99 15.25 -4.21 -4.27
C ASP A 99 14.21 -3.78 -3.25
N TYR A 100 13.01 -4.37 -3.35
CA TYR A 100 11.80 -3.90 -2.69
C TYR A 100 11.01 -5.05 -2.06
N ASN A 101 10.07 -4.69 -1.19
CA ASN A 101 9.10 -5.58 -0.57
C ASN A 101 7.70 -4.96 -0.64
N GLU A 102 6.75 -5.51 0.11
CA GLU A 102 5.35 -5.06 0.18
C GLU A 102 5.18 -3.58 0.56
N LEU A 103 6.16 -2.98 1.24
CA LEU A 103 6.13 -1.56 1.61
C LEU A 103 6.16 -0.62 0.40
N THR A 104 6.50 -1.12 -0.80
CA THR A 104 6.36 -0.36 -2.04
C THR A 104 4.92 0.10 -2.29
N ASP A 105 3.93 -0.74 -1.99
CA ASP A 105 2.51 -0.39 -2.15
C ASP A 105 2.11 0.71 -1.16
N VAL A 106 2.69 0.68 0.05
CA VAL A 106 2.43 1.67 1.10
C VAL A 106 2.99 3.04 0.72
N TRP A 107 4.12 3.10 0.02
CA TRP A 107 4.61 4.35 -0.57
C TRP A 107 3.62 4.91 -1.59
N SER A 108 3.12 4.07 -2.50
CA SER A 108 2.13 4.49 -3.50
C SER A 108 0.86 5.04 -2.85
N ILE A 109 0.36 4.39 -1.78
CA ILE A 109 -0.74 4.93 -0.97
C ILE A 109 -0.36 6.27 -0.30
N GLY A 110 0.88 6.43 0.16
CA GLY A 110 1.39 7.70 0.69
C GLY A 110 1.37 8.83 -0.35
N VAL A 111 1.71 8.54 -1.60
CA VAL A 111 1.61 9.50 -2.72
C VAL A 111 0.15 9.89 -2.95
N ILE A 112 -0.75 8.92 -3.03
CA ILE A 112 -2.19 9.17 -3.20
C ILE A 112 -2.74 10.01 -2.03
N LEU A 113 -2.38 9.68 -0.79
CA LEU A 113 -2.80 10.44 0.38
C LEU A 113 -2.30 11.89 0.32
N TYR A 114 -1.04 12.11 -0.10
CA TYR A 114 -0.50 13.44 -0.29
C TYR A 114 -1.32 14.24 -1.31
N GLU A 115 -1.65 13.63 -2.45
CA GLU A 115 -2.48 14.27 -3.49
C GLU A 115 -3.88 14.60 -2.97
N LEU A 116 -4.52 13.69 -2.24
CA LEU A 116 -5.85 13.92 -1.65
C LEU A 116 -5.85 15.07 -0.63
N LEU A 117 -4.76 15.22 0.13
CA LEU A 117 -4.63 16.28 1.15
C LEU A 117 -4.30 17.65 0.55
N THR A 118 -3.63 17.69 -0.59
CA THR A 118 -3.00 18.93 -1.10
C THR A 118 -3.47 19.35 -2.49
N GLY A 119 -4.06 18.44 -3.26
CA GLY A 119 -4.42 18.63 -4.66
C GLY A 119 -3.25 18.60 -5.65
N ILE A 120 -2.02 18.31 -5.21
CA ILE A 120 -0.82 18.29 -6.06
C ILE A 120 0.00 17.01 -5.85
N HIS A 121 0.77 16.59 -6.85
CA HIS A 121 1.66 15.43 -6.75
C HIS A 121 3.01 15.80 -6.11
N PRO A 122 3.58 15.01 -5.18
CA PRO A 122 4.80 15.37 -4.45
C PRO A 122 6.08 15.43 -5.31
N PHE A 123 6.15 14.68 -6.40
CA PHE A 123 7.34 14.58 -7.26
C PHE A 123 7.12 14.87 -8.75
N TYR A 124 5.89 15.13 -9.20
CA TYR A 124 5.53 15.13 -10.62
C TYR A 124 4.78 16.42 -10.95
N ILE A 125 5.17 17.03 -12.06
CA ILE A 125 4.52 18.21 -12.63
C ILE A 125 4.10 17.85 -14.06
N PRO A 126 2.79 17.85 -14.36
CA PRO A 126 2.29 17.56 -15.69
C PRO A 126 2.93 18.45 -16.77
N ASN A 127 3.28 17.86 -17.91
CA ASN A 127 3.92 18.51 -19.07
C ASN A 127 5.31 19.12 -18.81
N VAL A 128 5.87 18.94 -17.62
CA VAL A 128 7.23 19.38 -17.27
C VAL A 128 8.12 18.18 -16.98
N ASP A 129 7.58 17.18 -16.28
CA ASP A 129 8.28 15.96 -15.94
C ASP A 129 7.97 14.83 -16.91
N ASP A 130 9.00 14.04 -17.20
CA ASP A 130 8.89 12.74 -17.86
C ASP A 130 9.17 11.61 -16.87
N ASP A 131 9.01 10.37 -17.34
CA ASP A 131 9.25 9.16 -16.55
C ASP A 131 10.65 9.09 -15.93
N GLN A 132 11.67 9.68 -16.56
CA GLN A 132 13.04 9.68 -16.04
C GLN A 132 13.25 10.78 -15.01
N THR A 133 12.72 11.99 -15.26
CA THR A 133 12.84 13.11 -14.32
C THR A 133 12.09 12.82 -13.03
N VAL A 134 10.89 12.24 -13.09
CA VAL A 134 10.13 11.88 -11.88
C VAL A 134 10.85 10.80 -11.08
N LYS A 135 11.37 9.75 -11.72
CA LYS A 135 12.17 8.71 -11.04
C LYS A 135 13.39 9.30 -10.37
N ALA A 136 14.08 10.24 -11.04
CA ALA A 136 15.23 10.93 -10.46
C ALA A 136 14.83 11.78 -9.24
N LYS A 137 13.68 12.47 -9.28
CA LYS A 137 13.15 13.23 -8.14
C LYS A 137 12.80 12.31 -6.97
N ILE A 138 12.06 11.23 -7.20
CA ILE A 138 11.71 10.24 -6.18
C ILE A 138 12.97 9.70 -5.48
N LEU A 139 14.02 9.39 -6.24
CA LEU A 139 15.27 8.89 -5.68
C LEU A 139 16.05 9.94 -4.89
N LYS A 140 16.19 11.17 -5.42
CA LYS A 140 17.18 12.14 -4.93
C LYS A 140 16.62 13.25 -4.05
N ARG A 141 15.35 13.63 -4.21
CA ARG A 141 14.75 14.77 -3.49
C ARG A 141 13.92 14.28 -2.32
N GLU A 142 14.01 14.98 -1.19
CA GLU A 142 13.06 14.79 -0.10
C GLU A 142 11.68 15.33 -0.50
N VAL A 143 10.64 14.82 0.17
CA VAL A 143 9.28 15.30 -0.05
C VAL A 143 9.17 16.74 0.47
N GLU A 144 8.70 17.65 -0.37
CA GLU A 144 8.43 19.03 0.02
C GLU A 144 7.02 19.16 0.61
N TYR A 145 6.88 20.00 1.63
CA TYR A 145 5.63 20.20 2.37
C TYR A 145 5.29 21.69 2.43
N PRO A 146 4.65 22.27 1.40
CA PRO A 146 4.42 23.70 1.31
C PRO A 146 3.50 24.22 2.43
N PRO A 147 3.92 25.21 3.25
CA PRO A 147 3.13 25.67 4.40
C PRO A 147 1.71 26.13 4.05
N HIS A 148 1.54 26.82 2.91
CA HIS A 148 0.23 27.32 2.47
C HIS A 148 -0.84 26.23 2.26
N LEU A 149 -0.42 25.00 1.94
CA LEU A 149 -1.30 23.82 1.84
C LEU A 149 -1.30 23.03 3.14
N TRP A 150 -0.12 22.85 3.74
CA TRP A 150 0.06 21.95 4.88
C TRP A 150 -0.45 22.54 6.19
N ASP A 151 -0.31 23.83 6.46
CA ASP A 151 -0.63 24.41 7.78
C ASP A 151 -2.09 24.19 8.20
N ARG A 152 -3.00 24.06 7.23
CA ARG A 152 -4.43 23.79 7.42
C ARG A 152 -4.75 22.34 7.81
N LEU A 153 -3.84 21.40 7.57
CA LEU A 153 -4.03 19.98 7.83
C LEU A 153 -3.80 19.65 9.31
N SER A 154 -4.52 18.65 9.83
CA SER A 154 -4.32 18.18 11.20
C SER A 154 -2.92 17.56 11.39
N ALA A 155 -2.39 17.64 12.61
CA ALA A 155 -1.09 17.09 12.95
C ALA A 155 -0.98 15.59 12.63
N ASP A 156 -2.04 14.81 12.92
CA ASP A 156 -2.07 13.37 12.66
C ASP A 156 -2.10 13.03 11.17
N ALA A 157 -2.73 13.87 10.32
CA ALA A 157 -2.73 13.67 8.86
C ALA A 157 -1.32 13.85 8.29
N LYS A 158 -0.64 14.91 8.74
CA LYS A 158 0.75 15.21 8.38
C LYS A 158 1.67 14.07 8.79
N ASP A 159 1.52 13.59 10.03
CA ASP A 159 2.35 12.54 10.59
C ASP A 159 2.16 11.20 9.86
N LEU A 160 0.92 10.80 9.58
CA LEU A 160 0.65 9.60 8.79
C LEU A 160 1.29 9.69 7.40
N CYS A 161 1.01 10.78 6.66
CA CYS A 161 1.53 10.98 5.31
C CYS A 161 3.07 10.92 5.25
N LYS A 162 3.75 11.59 6.19
CA LYS A 162 5.22 11.54 6.32
C LYS A 162 5.74 10.13 6.58
N LYS A 163 5.05 9.36 7.42
CA LYS A 163 5.42 7.97 7.74
C LYS A 163 5.20 7.00 6.56
N LEU A 164 4.19 7.21 5.72
CA LEU A 164 3.99 6.42 4.49
C LEU A 164 5.02 6.78 3.41
N LEU A 165 5.41 8.06 3.31
CA LEU A 165 6.42 8.56 2.38
C LEU A 165 7.86 8.53 2.94
N ASN A 166 8.11 7.71 3.95
CA ASN A 166 9.44 7.52 4.51
C ASN A 166 10.30 6.65 3.57
N LYS A 167 11.48 7.15 3.18
CA LYS A 167 12.40 6.44 2.26
C LYS A 167 13.20 5.33 2.94
N GLN A 168 13.36 5.37 4.26
CA GLN A 168 14.09 4.38 5.05
C GLN A 168 13.25 3.12 5.31
N PHE A 169 12.75 2.48 4.25
CA PHE A 169 11.81 1.34 4.33
C PHE A 169 12.37 0.08 5.02
N ARG A 170 13.70 -0.05 5.14
CA ARG A 170 14.34 -1.20 5.82
C ARG A 170 14.42 -1.06 7.33
N LEU A 171 14.21 0.13 7.87
CA LEU A 171 14.23 0.34 9.31
C LEU A 171 12.83 0.04 9.87
N PRO A 172 12.71 -0.51 11.09
CA PRO A 172 11.42 -0.58 11.75
C PRO A 172 10.92 0.83 12.14
N PRO A 173 9.61 1.01 12.32
CA PRO A 173 9.07 2.22 12.95
C PRO A 173 9.70 2.46 14.33
N PRO A 174 9.91 3.73 14.75
CA PRO A 174 9.46 4.96 14.12
C PRO A 174 10.40 5.50 13.02
N LYS A 175 11.55 4.85 12.79
CA LYS A 175 12.58 5.37 11.87
C LYS A 175 12.32 5.01 10.41
N GLY A 176 11.61 3.92 10.14
CA GLY A 176 11.23 3.53 8.78
C GLY A 176 9.76 3.70 8.45
N ARG A 177 9.41 3.24 7.24
CA ARG A 177 8.06 3.31 6.68
C ARG A 177 7.12 2.39 7.43
N LEU A 178 5.91 2.84 7.72
CA LEU A 178 4.87 1.97 8.29
C LEU A 178 4.48 0.88 7.29
N SER A 179 4.15 -0.29 7.79
CA SER A 179 3.35 -1.28 7.06
C SER A 179 1.89 -0.85 6.95
N ALA A 180 1.12 -1.47 6.05
CA ALA A 180 -0.31 -1.21 5.93
C ALA A 180 -1.07 -1.49 7.24
N ALA A 181 -0.71 -2.57 7.96
CA ALA A 181 -1.32 -2.92 9.24
C ALA A 181 -1.01 -1.89 10.35
N GLU A 182 0.21 -1.36 10.39
CA GLU A 182 0.57 -0.30 11.35
C GLU A 182 -0.07 1.03 10.98
N ALA A 183 -0.20 1.34 9.69
CA ALA A 183 -0.86 2.54 9.20
C ALA A 183 -2.34 2.57 9.60
N LEU A 184 -3.06 1.45 9.50
CA LEU A 184 -4.47 1.34 9.94
C LEU A 184 -4.67 1.63 11.43
N LYS A 185 -3.64 1.40 12.26
CA LYS A 185 -3.65 1.68 13.70
C LYS A 185 -3.23 3.12 14.05
N HIS A 186 -2.95 3.95 13.04
CA HIS A 186 -2.46 5.31 13.26
C HIS A 186 -3.54 6.21 13.90
N LYS A 187 -3.12 7.13 14.78
CA LYS A 187 -4.00 8.08 15.49
C LYS A 187 -4.93 8.87 14.57
N TRP A 188 -4.49 9.12 13.33
CA TRP A 188 -5.32 9.79 12.32
C TRP A 188 -6.64 9.06 12.08
N PHE A 189 -6.70 7.73 12.21
CA PHE A 189 -7.93 6.95 12.03
C PHE A 189 -8.74 6.78 13.32
N LEU A 190 -8.17 7.11 14.47
CA LEU A 190 -8.80 6.94 15.79
C LEU A 190 -9.61 8.16 16.25
N ASP A 191 -9.68 9.21 15.42
CA ASP A 191 -10.45 10.43 15.70
C ASP A 191 -11.96 10.11 15.74
N PRO A 192 -12.64 10.23 16.89
CA PRO A 192 -14.06 9.89 17.04
C PRO A 192 -15.00 10.76 16.19
N LEU A 193 -14.52 11.91 15.71
CA LEU A 193 -15.28 12.81 14.84
C LEU A 193 -15.27 12.36 13.37
N LYS A 194 -14.37 11.44 13.00
CA LYS A 194 -14.34 10.87 11.65
C LYS A 194 -15.39 9.78 11.52
N PRO A 195 -15.97 9.59 10.32
CA PRO A 195 -16.74 8.39 10.03
C PRO A 195 -15.88 7.17 10.41
N GLN A 196 -16.40 6.32 11.29
CA GLN A 196 -15.70 5.09 11.65
C GLN A 196 -15.40 4.33 10.36
N LEU A 197 -14.12 3.96 10.13
CA LEU A 197 -13.71 3.22 8.93
C LEU A 197 -14.57 1.98 8.69
N HIS A 198 -15.16 1.47 9.76
CA HIS A 198 -15.74 0.15 9.85
C HIS A 198 -17.26 0.14 10.11
N GLY A 199 -17.98 1.23 9.82
CA GLY A 199 -19.42 1.31 10.11
C GLY A 199 -19.72 1.50 11.59
N HIS A 200 -20.99 1.73 11.93
CA HIS A 200 -21.40 2.01 13.31
C HIS A 200 -21.76 0.71 14.03
N GLN A 201 -21.18 0.44 15.21
CA GLN A 201 -21.50 -0.74 16.03
C GLN A 201 -22.99 -0.85 16.41
N SER A 202 -23.73 0.27 16.43
CA SER A 202 -25.19 0.28 16.61
C SER A 202 -25.98 -0.42 15.51
N GLN A 203 -25.32 -0.90 14.45
CA GLN A 203 -25.92 -1.67 13.35
C GLN A 203 -25.80 -3.19 13.53
N LEU A 204 -25.08 -3.68 14.56
CA LEU A 204 -25.00 -5.10 14.87
C LEU A 204 -26.29 -5.56 15.56
N THR A 205 -26.98 -6.51 14.94
CA THR A 205 -28.20 -7.11 15.51
C THR A 205 -27.90 -8.54 15.96
N VAL A 206 -28.54 -8.97 17.05
CA VAL A 206 -28.47 -10.37 17.57
C VAL A 206 -28.73 -11.40 16.45
N SER A 207 -29.58 -11.06 15.49
CA SER A 207 -29.89 -11.89 14.32
C SER A 207 -28.69 -12.25 13.43
N VAL A 208 -27.63 -11.44 13.40
CA VAL A 208 -26.40 -11.74 12.65
C VAL A 208 -25.68 -12.95 13.28
N PHE A 209 -25.55 -12.94 14.61
CA PHE A 209 -24.88 -14.00 15.36
C PHE A 209 -25.72 -15.28 15.42
N GLU A 210 -27.05 -15.15 15.50
CA GLU A 210 -27.97 -16.29 15.32
C GLU A 210 -27.83 -16.91 13.93
N GLY A 211 -27.67 -16.09 12.89
CA GLY A 211 -27.39 -16.55 11.52
C GLY A 211 -26.12 -17.40 11.44
N LEU A 212 -25.03 -16.97 12.07
CA LEU A 212 -23.77 -17.73 12.14
C LEU A 212 -23.93 -19.06 12.90
N LYS A 213 -24.63 -19.04 14.04
CA LYS A 213 -24.93 -20.25 14.83
C LYS A 213 -25.78 -21.24 14.03
N ASN A 214 -26.81 -20.74 13.36
CA ASN A 214 -27.68 -21.55 12.52
C ASN A 214 -26.91 -22.12 11.33
N TYR A 215 -26.03 -21.35 10.68
CA TYR A 215 -25.17 -21.84 9.60
C TYR A 215 -24.33 -23.05 10.04
N HIS A 216 -23.73 -23.00 11.23
CA HIS A 216 -22.95 -24.10 11.78
C HIS A 216 -23.77 -25.38 11.99
N SER A 217 -25.05 -25.27 12.38
CA SER A 217 -25.91 -26.43 12.59
C SER A 217 -26.39 -27.13 11.31
N HIS A 218 -26.15 -26.54 10.13
CA HIS A 218 -26.58 -27.15 8.87
C HIS A 218 -25.63 -28.26 8.39
N ASN A 219 -26.17 -29.21 7.63
CA ASN A 219 -25.35 -30.24 6.97
C ASN A 219 -24.44 -29.63 5.88
N LYS A 220 -23.40 -30.38 5.51
CA LYS A 220 -22.39 -29.94 4.54
C LYS A 220 -22.97 -29.54 3.18
N LEU A 221 -24.01 -30.23 2.72
CA LEU A 221 -24.66 -29.92 1.43
C LEU A 221 -25.34 -28.55 1.48
N LYS A 222 -26.13 -28.28 2.52
CA LYS A 222 -26.80 -26.99 2.71
C LYS A 222 -25.78 -25.87 2.94
N GLN A 223 -24.69 -26.12 3.67
CA GLN A 223 -23.60 -25.17 3.83
C GLN A 223 -22.93 -24.81 2.49
N ALA A 224 -22.68 -25.81 1.63
CA ALA A 224 -22.11 -25.59 0.30
C ALA A 224 -23.05 -24.81 -0.63
N VAL A 225 -24.35 -25.13 -0.62
CA VAL A 225 -25.37 -24.39 -1.38
C VAL A 225 -25.46 -22.94 -0.91
N LEU A 226 -25.48 -22.70 0.40
CA LEU A 226 -25.50 -21.34 0.95
C LEU A 226 -24.23 -20.55 0.57
N GLN A 227 -23.05 -21.19 0.55
CA GLN A 227 -21.83 -20.56 0.07
C GLN A 227 -21.89 -20.22 -1.42
N LEU A 228 -22.50 -21.07 -2.24
CA LEU A 228 -22.70 -20.80 -3.67
C LEU A 228 -23.63 -19.59 -3.84
N LEU A 229 -24.79 -19.61 -3.17
CA LEU A 229 -25.76 -18.51 -3.24
C LEU A 229 -25.16 -17.19 -2.75
N ALA A 230 -24.34 -17.22 -1.69
CA ALA A 230 -23.67 -16.02 -1.17
C ALA A 230 -22.70 -15.39 -2.19
N LYS A 231 -22.09 -16.20 -3.08
CA LYS A 231 -21.18 -15.71 -4.13
C LYS A 231 -21.93 -15.03 -5.29
N GLU A 232 -23.20 -15.37 -5.50
CA GLU A 232 -24.06 -14.77 -6.54
C GLU A 232 -24.74 -13.47 -6.08
N LEU A 233 -24.61 -13.10 -4.80
CA LEU A 233 -25.21 -11.87 -4.27
C LEU A 233 -24.56 -10.63 -4.89
N THR A 234 -25.40 -9.66 -5.23
CA THR A 234 -24.96 -8.36 -5.78
C THR A 234 -24.36 -7.47 -4.69
N GLU A 235 -23.55 -6.49 -5.10
CA GLU A 235 -22.98 -5.48 -4.20
C GLU A 235 -24.03 -4.71 -3.39
N PHE A 236 -25.20 -4.45 -3.98
CA PHE A 236 -26.31 -3.80 -3.27
C PHE A 236 -26.87 -4.70 -2.16
N GLN A 237 -27.03 -6.00 -2.42
CA GLN A 237 -27.54 -6.96 -1.44
C GLN A 237 -26.57 -7.19 -0.28
N ILE A 238 -25.26 -7.09 -0.51
CA ILE A 238 -24.25 -7.31 0.53
C ILE A 238 -23.82 -6.03 1.24
N GLN A 239 -24.30 -4.84 0.85
CA GLN A 239 -23.82 -3.57 1.40
C GLN A 239 -24.05 -3.47 2.92
N ASP A 240 -25.25 -3.84 3.39
CA ASP A 240 -25.59 -3.85 4.83
C ASP A 240 -24.76 -4.90 5.58
N MET A 241 -24.60 -6.10 5.00
CA MET A 241 -23.78 -7.16 5.59
C MET A 241 -22.30 -6.76 5.68
N ARG A 242 -21.78 -6.00 4.69
CA ARG A 242 -20.41 -5.50 4.71
C ARG A 242 -20.20 -4.46 5.82
N LYS A 243 -21.16 -3.55 6.02
CA LYS A 243 -21.12 -2.59 7.14
C LYS A 243 -21.06 -3.33 8.48
N LYS A 244 -21.86 -4.38 8.64
CA LYS A 244 -21.85 -5.24 9.83
C LYS A 244 -20.55 -6.03 9.99
N PHE A 245 -20.03 -6.61 8.91
CA PHE A 245 -18.74 -7.32 8.93
C PHE A 245 -17.62 -6.40 9.39
N MET A 246 -17.53 -5.22 8.77
CA MET A 246 -16.55 -4.22 9.15
C MET A 246 -16.69 -3.83 10.62
N ALA A 247 -17.91 -3.67 11.13
CA ALA A 247 -18.12 -3.28 12.54
C ALA A 247 -17.59 -4.32 13.55
N VAL A 248 -17.43 -5.58 13.12
CA VAL A 248 -16.82 -6.66 13.90
C VAL A 248 -15.30 -6.76 13.67
N ASP A 249 -14.84 -6.58 12.42
CA ASP A 249 -13.42 -6.55 12.02
C ASP A 249 -12.75 -5.25 12.53
N ARG A 250 -12.21 -5.30 13.75
CA ARG A 250 -11.70 -4.12 14.47
C ARG A 250 -10.31 -3.73 14.00
N ASP A 251 -9.51 -4.70 13.57
CA ASP A 251 -8.14 -4.44 13.11
C ASP A 251 -8.06 -4.13 11.60
N GLY A 252 -9.16 -4.32 10.87
CA GLY A 252 -9.31 -3.98 9.45
C GLY A 252 -8.50 -4.91 8.55
N ASP A 253 -8.16 -6.12 9.02
CA ASP A 253 -7.33 -7.04 8.25
C ASP A 253 -8.11 -7.82 7.18
N GLY A 254 -9.45 -7.76 7.24
CA GLY A 254 -10.40 -8.42 6.35
C GLY A 254 -10.89 -9.78 6.84
N PHE A 255 -10.61 -10.14 8.08
CA PHE A 255 -11.06 -11.36 8.75
C PHE A 255 -11.78 -11.02 10.06
N ILE A 256 -12.53 -11.99 10.60
CA ILE A 256 -13.08 -11.90 11.95
C ILE A 256 -12.47 -13.05 12.74
N ASP A 257 -11.67 -12.72 13.75
CA ASP A 257 -11.11 -13.71 14.67
C ASP A 257 -12.08 -14.07 15.82
N ALA A 258 -11.72 -15.05 16.63
CA ALA A 258 -12.57 -15.50 17.74
C ALA A 258 -12.77 -14.40 18.81
N ASN A 259 -11.77 -13.55 19.04
CA ASN A 259 -11.86 -12.45 20.01
C ASN A 259 -12.78 -11.35 19.50
N GLU A 260 -12.63 -10.96 18.23
CA GLU A 260 -13.50 -9.99 17.56
C GLU A 260 -14.95 -10.45 17.55
N LEU A 261 -15.18 -11.75 17.27
CA LEU A 261 -16.51 -12.35 17.31
C LEU A 261 -17.11 -12.29 18.72
N VAL A 262 -16.37 -12.70 19.75
CA VAL A 262 -16.83 -12.66 21.14
C VAL A 262 -17.12 -11.24 21.59
N GLN A 263 -16.26 -10.28 21.24
CA GLN A 263 -16.48 -8.86 21.56
C GLN A 263 -17.71 -8.30 20.85
N GLY A 264 -17.98 -8.73 19.61
CA GLY A 264 -19.20 -8.37 18.88
C GLY A 264 -20.47 -8.97 19.48
N MET A 265 -20.39 -10.14 20.13
CA MET A 265 -21.52 -10.82 20.77
C MET A 265 -21.87 -10.32 22.18
N GLN A 266 -20.92 -9.70 22.87
CA GLN A 266 -21.05 -9.23 24.26
C GLN A 266 -21.68 -7.84 24.39
N GLN A 267 -22.07 -7.20 23.28
CA GLN A 267 -22.64 -5.87 23.20
C GLN A 267 -24.10 -5.92 22.76
#